data_AF-A0A949SW86-F1
#
_entry.id   AF-A0A949SW86-F1
#
_cell.length_a   1.000
_cell.length_b   1.000
_cell.length_c   1.000
_cell.angle_alpha   90.00
_cell.angle_beta   90.00
_cell.angle_gamma   90.00
#
_symmetry.space_group_name_H-M   'P 1'
#
loop_
_entity.id
_entity.type
_entity.pdbx_description
1 polymer ?
#
loop_
_entity_poly.entity_id
_entity_poly.type
_entity_poly.pdbx_seq_one_letter_code
_entity_poly.pdbx_strand_id
1 'polypeptide(L)'
;MLRTFVAVLAAYAVLVVCTLLMVGSFLLLWPEAFSPDMSKPYAGPEFILYLETLLSLLFAVLAGVVATAIGGRRAAFVLVGVMLVLGMVTILGEQGMKPLWSILAATAMGPVGAMAGSRLRRDRPGQA
;
A
#
# COMPACT_ATOMS: atom_id res chain seq x y z
N MET A 1 20.97 4.69 -11.63
CA MET A 1 19.80 4.01 -12.22
C MET A 1 19.55 2.66 -11.55
N LEU A 2 20.49 1.71 -11.61
CA LEU A 2 20.33 0.36 -11.01
C LEU A 2 19.96 0.39 -9.52
N ARG A 3 20.64 1.22 -8.71
CA ARG A 3 20.35 1.38 -7.28
C ARG A 3 18.92 1.86 -6.99
N THR A 4 18.39 2.78 -7.82
CA THR A 4 17.01 3.27 -7.71
C THR A 4 16.02 2.18 -8.08
N PHE A 5 16.32 1.41 -9.13
CA PHE A 5 15.50 0.28 -9.56
C PHE A 5 15.41 -0.81 -8.47
N VAL A 6 16.55 -1.22 -7.91
CA VAL A 6 16.60 -2.20 -6.81
C VAL A 6 15.84 -1.70 -5.58
N ALA A 7 15.95 -0.40 -5.26
CA ALA A 7 15.22 0.19 -4.13
C ALA A 7 13.70 0.14 -4.30
N VAL A 8 13.20 0.43 -5.51
CA VAL A 8 11.77 0.36 -5.83
C VAL A 8 11.28 -1.09 -5.77
N LEU A 9 12.04 -2.04 -6.33
CA LEU A 9 11.72 -3.46 -6.24
C LEU A 9 11.65 -3.95 -4.80
N ALA A 10 12.63 -3.59 -3.96
CA ALA A 10 12.65 -3.96 -2.55
C ALA A 10 11.46 -3.37 -1.78
N ALA A 11 11.14 -2.08 -1.99
CA ALA A 11 9.99 -1.44 -1.37
C ALA A 11 8.66 -2.04 -1.84
N TYR A 12 8.56 -2.38 -3.14
CA TYR A 12 7.39 -3.05 -3.69
C TYR A 12 7.23 -4.47 -3.13
N ALA A 13 8.32 -5.23 -2.99
CA ALA A 13 8.28 -6.54 -2.37
C ALA A 13 7.77 -6.47 -0.92
N VAL A 14 8.18 -5.44 -0.16
CA VAL A 14 7.66 -5.18 1.20
C VAL A 14 6.14 -4.93 1.16
N LEU A 15 5.65 -4.09 0.22
CA LEU A 15 4.21 -3.88 0.06
C LEU A 15 3.47 -5.19 -0.23
N VAL A 16 3.95 -5.98 -1.19
CA VAL A 16 3.32 -7.25 -1.56
C VAL A 16 3.26 -8.20 -0.36
N VAL A 17 4.36 -8.37 0.36
CA VAL A 17 4.40 -9.25 1.55
C VAL A 17 3.45 -8.76 2.62
N CYS A 18 3.46 -7.47 2.96
CA CYS A 18 2.54 -6.92 3.96
C CYS A 18 1.07 -7.08 3.56
N THR A 19 0.74 -6.81 2.29
CA THR A 19 -0.63 -6.97 1.77
C THR A 19 -1.07 -8.43 1.80
N LEU A 20 -0.21 -9.38 1.39
CA LEU A 20 -0.52 -10.80 1.44
C LEU A 20 -0.75 -11.29 2.88
N LEU A 21 0.06 -10.83 3.83
CA LEU A 21 -0.12 -11.13 5.24
C LEU A 21 -1.43 -10.55 5.78
N MET A 22 -1.77 -9.31 5.40
CA MET A 22 -3.03 -8.68 5.78
C MET A 22 -4.22 -9.45 5.22
N VAL A 23 -4.27 -9.67 3.90
CA VAL A 23 -5.36 -10.42 3.24
C VAL A 23 -5.48 -11.83 3.83
N GLY A 24 -4.36 -12.53 4.03
CA GLY A 24 -4.35 -13.85 4.67
C GLY A 24 -4.91 -13.81 6.09
N SER A 25 -4.51 -12.83 6.90
CA SER A 25 -5.05 -12.67 8.26
C SER A 25 -6.54 -12.32 8.26
N PHE A 26 -7.00 -11.52 7.29
CA PHE A 26 -8.40 -11.13 7.17
C PHE A 26 -9.29 -12.31 6.75
N LEU A 27 -8.82 -13.15 5.83
CA LEU A 27 -9.49 -14.39 5.44
C LEU A 27 -9.60 -15.37 6.61
N LEU A 28 -8.60 -15.42 7.49
CA LEU A 28 -8.60 -16.30 8.67
C LEU A 28 -9.50 -15.78 9.80
N LEU A 29 -9.49 -14.47 10.05
CA LEU A 29 -10.23 -13.86 11.17
C LEU A 29 -11.69 -13.52 10.81
N TRP A 30 -11.96 -13.18 9.55
CA TRP A 30 -13.28 -12.78 9.06
C TRP A 30 -13.64 -13.46 7.73
N PRO A 31 -13.78 -14.79 7.70
CA PRO A 31 -14.06 -15.55 6.48
C PRO A 31 -15.40 -15.19 5.84
N GLU A 32 -16.37 -14.68 6.61
CA GLU A 32 -17.67 -14.23 6.09
C GLU A 32 -17.60 -12.85 5.43
N ALA A 33 -16.64 -12.00 5.85
CA ALA A 33 -16.45 -10.65 5.29
C ALA A 33 -15.66 -10.67 3.98
N PHE A 34 -14.73 -11.62 3.84
CA PHE A 34 -13.91 -11.81 2.66
C PHE A 34 -14.14 -13.21 2.10
N SER A 35 -14.98 -13.29 1.05
CA SER A 35 -15.17 -14.55 0.35
C SER A 35 -13.90 -14.93 -0.41
N PRO A 36 -13.50 -16.21 -0.46
CA PRO A 36 -12.48 -16.66 -1.41
C PRO A 36 -12.90 -16.42 -2.87
N ASP A 37 -14.21 -16.27 -3.12
CA ASP A 37 -14.73 -15.78 -4.38
C ASP A 37 -14.66 -14.25 -4.44
N MET A 38 -13.54 -13.76 -4.98
CA MET A 38 -13.24 -12.34 -5.20
C MET A 38 -14.17 -11.66 -6.22
N SER A 39 -15.17 -12.36 -6.79
CA SER A 39 -16.19 -11.74 -7.65
C SER A 39 -17.42 -11.26 -6.87
N LYS A 40 -17.53 -11.60 -5.57
CA LYS A 40 -18.65 -11.18 -4.73
C LYS A 40 -18.36 -9.85 -4.05
N PRO A 41 -19.35 -8.92 -4.01
CA PRO A 41 -19.21 -7.68 -3.25
C PRO A 41 -18.87 -7.94 -1.78
N TYR A 42 -18.08 -7.04 -1.22
CA TYR A 42 -17.75 -7.03 0.19
C TYR A 42 -19.01 -6.95 1.05
N ALA A 43 -19.18 -7.92 1.95
CA ALA A 43 -20.37 -8.06 2.80
C ALA A 43 -20.06 -7.94 4.30
N GLY A 44 -18.83 -7.58 4.66
CA GLY A 44 -18.39 -7.48 6.06
C GLY A 44 -18.74 -6.15 6.74
N PRO A 45 -18.49 -6.05 8.05
CA PRO A 45 -18.64 -4.80 8.80
C PRO A 45 -17.70 -3.70 8.30
N GLU A 46 -18.19 -2.46 8.19
CA GLU A 46 -17.41 -1.31 7.69
C GLU A 46 -16.08 -1.06 8.43
N PHE A 47 -15.99 -1.43 9.70
CA PHE A 47 -14.75 -1.23 10.49
C PHE A 47 -13.53 -1.94 9.90
N ILE A 48 -13.74 -3.05 9.19
CA ILE A 48 -12.67 -3.80 8.55
C ILE A 48 -12.10 -3.01 7.36
N LEU A 49 -12.91 -2.26 6.62
CA LEU A 49 -12.44 -1.38 5.54
C LEU A 49 -11.62 -0.20 6.09
N TYR A 50 -12.00 0.33 7.26
CA TYR A 50 -11.17 1.32 7.95
C TYR A 50 -9.83 0.73 8.38
N LEU A 51 -9.82 -0.50 8.90
CA LEU A 51 -8.61 -1.21 9.28
C LEU A 51 -7.72 -1.49 8.06
N GLU A 52 -8.30 -1.95 6.95
CA GLU A 52 -7.62 -2.16 5.67
C GLU A 52 -6.93 -0.86 5.20
N THR A 53 -7.66 0.25 5.24
CA THR A 53 -7.15 1.57 4.82
C THR A 53 -6.01 2.03 5.71
N LEU A 54 -6.14 1.86 7.03
CA LEU A 54 -5.12 2.23 8.00
C LEU A 54 -3.85 1.39 7.83
N LEU A 55 -3.99 0.06 7.71
CA LEU A 55 -2.87 -0.84 7.49
C LEU A 55 -2.17 -0.56 6.15
N SER A 56 -2.94 -0.32 5.09
CA SER A 56 -2.40 0.06 3.78
C SER A 56 -1.56 1.34 3.86
N LEU A 57 -2.00 2.34 4.62
CA LEU A 57 -1.21 3.54 4.88
C LEU A 57 0.10 3.21 5.61
N LEU A 58 0.07 2.38 6.65
CA LEU A 58 1.25 2.00 7.42
C LEU A 58 2.26 1.21 6.56
N PHE A 59 1.79 0.30 5.72
CA PHE A 59 2.63 -0.45 4.80
C PHE A 59 3.26 0.45 3.75
N ALA A 60 2.50 1.43 3.25
CA ALA A 60 3.02 2.45 2.35
C ALA A 60 4.10 3.32 3.01
N VAL A 61 3.93 3.70 4.28
CA VAL A 61 4.97 4.37 5.07
C VAL A 61 6.23 3.53 5.14
N LEU A 62 6.11 2.25 5.49
CA LEU A 62 7.26 1.34 5.56
C LEU A 62 7.99 1.22 4.21
N ALA A 63 7.24 1.05 3.13
CA ALA A 63 7.79 0.96 1.78
C ALA A 63 8.51 2.26 1.37
N GLY A 64 7.95 3.43 1.72
CA GLY A 64 8.59 4.72 1.52
C GLY A 64 9.92 4.88 2.27
N VAL A 65 9.99 4.38 3.50
CA VAL A 65 11.24 4.32 4.30
C VAL A 65 12.27 3.43 3.59
N VAL A 66 11.88 2.23 3.15
CA VAL A 66 12.78 1.27 2.48
C VAL A 66 13.30 1.83 1.15
N ALA A 67 12.40 2.37 0.31
CA ALA A 67 12.76 2.97 -0.96
C ALA A 67 13.79 4.10 -0.78
N THR A 68 13.56 4.96 0.22
CA THR A 68 14.45 6.09 0.50
C THR A 68 15.78 5.65 1.10
N ALA A 69 15.78 4.64 1.98
CA ALA A 69 17.00 4.12 2.60
C ALA A 69 17.96 3.53 1.55
N ILE A 70 17.45 2.85 0.53
CA ILE A 70 18.28 2.21 -0.50
C ILE A 70 18.56 3.18 -1.64
N GLY A 71 17.52 3.77 -2.24
CA GLY A 71 17.60 4.50 -3.51
C GLY A 71 17.46 6.01 -3.41
N GLY A 72 17.34 6.56 -2.20
CA GLY A 72 17.14 7.98 -1.95
C GLY A 72 15.77 8.50 -2.43
N ARG A 73 15.64 9.83 -2.47
CA ARG A 73 14.36 10.51 -2.76
C ARG A 73 13.77 10.16 -4.14
N ARG A 74 14.62 9.92 -5.14
CA ARG A 74 14.17 9.54 -6.49
C ARG A 74 13.43 8.20 -6.48
N ALA A 75 13.88 7.23 -5.69
CA ALA A 75 13.19 5.93 -5.57
C ALA A 75 11.80 6.08 -4.93
N ALA A 76 11.65 6.95 -3.92
CA ALA A 76 10.34 7.22 -3.32
C ALA A 76 9.36 7.85 -4.32
N PHE A 77 9.79 8.79 -5.16
CA PHE A 77 8.92 9.36 -6.20
C PHE A 77 8.53 8.35 -7.27
N VAL A 78 9.44 7.47 -7.68
CA VAL A 78 9.12 6.38 -8.61
C VAL A 78 8.10 5.43 -7.97
N LEU A 79 8.29 5.06 -6.70
CA LEU A 79 7.34 4.22 -5.97
C LEU A 79 5.96 4.87 -5.91
N VAL A 80 5.88 6.17 -5.60
CA VAL A 80 4.61 6.93 -5.62
C VAL A 80 3.94 6.86 -6.99
N GLY A 81 4.71 7.03 -8.07
CA GLY A 81 4.20 6.88 -9.44
C GLY A 81 3.62 5.49 -9.70
N VAL A 82 4.33 4.43 -9.28
CA VAL A 82 3.85 3.05 -9.38
C VAL A 82 2.54 2.85 -8.60
N MET A 83 2.45 3.37 -7.37
CA MET A 83 1.25 3.25 -6.54
C MET A 83 0.05 3.98 -7.13
N LEU A 84 0.25 5.14 -7.77
CA LEU A 84 -0.83 5.86 -8.45
C LEU A 84 -1.37 5.06 -9.64
N VAL A 85 -0.48 4.46 -10.44
CA VAL A 85 -0.88 3.60 -11.57
C VAL A 85 -1.65 2.38 -11.06
N LEU A 86 -1.13 1.70 -10.04
CA LEU A 86 -1.80 0.54 -9.45
C LEU A 86 -3.15 0.91 -8.83
N GLY A 87 -3.23 2.05 -8.14
CA GLY A 87 -4.49 2.53 -7.57
C GLY A 87 -5.54 2.85 -8.63
N MET A 88 -5.15 3.41 -9.78
CA MET A 88 -6.08 3.56 -10.92
C MET A 88 -6.58 2.21 -11.44
N VAL A 89 -5.69 1.21 -11.56
CA VAL A 89 -6.08 -0.14 -11.94
C VAL A 89 -7.04 -0.75 -10.92
N THR A 90 -6.80 -0.54 -9.62
CA THR A 90 -7.71 -0.97 -8.54
C THR A 90 -9.06 -0.29 -8.63
N ILE A 91 -9.11 1.03 -8.90
CA ILE A 91 -10.37 1.76 -9.07
C ILE A 91 -11.18 1.17 -10.22
N LEU A 92 -10.56 0.76 -11.32
CA LEU A 92 -11.25 0.15 -12.45
C LEU A 92 -11.64 -1.31 -12.19
N GLY A 93 -10.79 -2.06 -11.50
CA GLY A 93 -10.99 -3.49 -11.24
C GLY A 93 -11.96 -3.80 -10.11
N GLU A 94 -12.09 -2.93 -9.11
CA GLU A 94 -12.93 -3.14 -7.93
C GLU A 94 -14.26 -2.36 -7.97
N GLN A 95 -14.66 -1.82 -9.13
CA GLN A 95 -15.94 -1.11 -9.24
C GLN A 95 -17.11 -2.03 -8.88
N GLY A 96 -17.90 -1.61 -7.89
CA GLY A 96 -19.05 -2.38 -7.39
C GLY A 96 -18.69 -3.49 -6.40
N MET A 97 -17.40 -3.72 -6.14
CA MET A 97 -16.92 -4.73 -5.17
C MET A 97 -16.82 -4.18 -3.75
N LYS A 98 -16.45 -2.91 -3.63
CA LYS A 98 -16.35 -2.19 -2.35
C LYS A 98 -17.00 -0.81 -2.47
N PRO A 99 -17.36 -0.17 -1.35
CA PRO A 99 -17.77 1.23 -1.36
C PRO A 99 -16.72 2.12 -2.03
N LEU A 100 -17.15 3.06 -2.88
CA LEU A 100 -16.22 3.92 -3.63
C LEU A 100 -15.26 4.70 -2.71
N TRP A 101 -15.71 5.10 -1.53
CA TRP A 101 -14.89 5.83 -0.58
C TRP A 101 -13.66 5.02 -0.13
N SER A 102 -13.79 3.70 0.05
CA SER A 102 -12.68 2.86 0.53
C SER A 102 -11.66 2.62 -0.57
N ILE A 103 -12.12 2.45 -1.81
CA ILE A 103 -11.27 2.31 -3.00
C ILE A 103 -10.45 3.61 -3.24
N LEU A 104 -11.11 4.76 -3.14
CA LEU A 104 -10.47 6.06 -3.26
C LEU A 104 -9.47 6.31 -2.11
N ALA A 105 -9.86 5.96 -0.87
CA ALA A 105 -8.98 6.09 0.28
C ALA A 105 -7.73 5.22 0.14
N ALA A 106 -7.86 3.93 -0.21
CA ALA A 106 -6.72 3.05 -0.44
C ALA A 106 -5.77 3.58 -1.52
N THR A 107 -6.33 4.10 -2.61
CA THR A 107 -5.57 4.70 -3.72
C THR A 107 -4.80 5.96 -3.30
N ALA A 108 -5.40 6.82 -2.49
CA ALA A 108 -4.77 8.05 -2.01
C ALA A 108 -3.74 7.79 -0.89
N MET A 109 -4.03 6.84 0.00
CA MET A 109 -3.19 6.54 1.17
C MET A 109 -1.83 5.94 0.78
N GLY A 110 -1.74 5.20 -0.32
CA GLY A 110 -0.48 4.67 -0.83
C GLY A 110 0.58 5.76 -1.08
N PRO A 111 0.33 6.71 -1.99
CA PRO A 111 1.20 7.86 -2.24
C PRO A 111 1.52 8.68 -0.98
N VAL A 112 0.50 8.95 -0.15
CA VAL A 112 0.66 9.74 1.08
C VAL A 112 1.59 9.03 2.07
N GLY A 113 1.36 7.74 2.30
CA GLY A 113 2.19 6.92 3.17
C GLY A 113 3.63 6.83 2.67
N ALA A 114 3.84 6.51 1.40
CA ALA A 114 5.17 6.42 0.80
C ALA A 114 5.95 7.74 0.93
N MET A 115 5.28 8.88 0.73
CA MET A 115 5.89 10.20 0.91
C MET A 115 6.19 10.50 2.38
N ALA A 116 5.28 10.16 3.30
CA ALA A 116 5.51 10.33 4.74
C ALA A 116 6.70 9.49 5.22
N GLY A 117 6.78 8.22 4.82
CA GLY A 117 7.91 7.34 5.13
C GLY A 117 9.24 7.86 4.59
N SER A 118 9.24 8.43 3.38
CA SER A 118 10.43 9.05 2.81
C SER A 118 10.93 10.24 3.64
N ARG A 119 10.02 11.06 4.18
CA ARG A 119 10.36 12.20 5.05
C ARG A 119 10.94 11.73 6.38
N LEU A 120 10.33 10.73 7.02
CA LEU A 120 10.78 10.18 8.31
C LEU A 120 12.23 9.69 8.30
N ARG A 121 12.71 9.15 7.17
CA ARG A 121 14.11 8.73 7.04
C ARG A 121 15.05 9.92 6.86
N ARG A 122 14.61 10.98 6.19
CA ARG A 122 15.43 12.15 5.88
C ARG A 122 15.81 12.93 7.13
N ASP A 123 14.92 12.95 8.11
CA ASP A 123 15.12 13.72 9.35
C ASP A 123 16.04 13.03 10.36
N ARG A 124 16.59 11.84 10.03
CA ARG A 124 17.65 11.22 10.83
C ARG A 124 19.01 11.84 10.47
N PRO A 125 19.58 12.71 11.33
CA PRO A 125 20.90 13.28 11.08
C PRO A 125 21.96 12.19 11.29
N GLY A 126 22.87 12.00 10.32
CA GLY A 126 24.06 11.15 10.50
C GLY A 126 24.44 10.18 9.38
N GLN A 127 23.84 10.25 8.19
CA GLN A 127 24.24 9.38 7.05
C GLN A 127 24.32 10.16 5.72
N ALA A 128 25.12 11.22 5.70
CA ALA A 128 25.60 11.85 4.47
C ALA A 128 26.92 11.22 4.03
#